data_AF-Q82RW0-F1
#
_entry.id   AF-Q82RW0-F1
#
_cell.length_a   1.000
_cell.length_b   1.000
_cell.length_c   1.000
_cell.angle_alpha   90.00
_cell.angle_beta   90.00
_cell.angle_gamma   90.00
#
_symmetry.space_group_name_H-M   'P 1'
#
loop_
_entity.id
_entity.type
_entity.pdbx_description
1 polymer ?
#
loop_
_entity_poly.entity_id
_entity_poly.type
_entity_poly.pdbx_seq_one_letter_code
_entity_poly.pdbx_strand_id
1 'polypeptide(L)'
;MLRGRRPRPARRSISRSGIAPARWYISRSAARSSAAFSTSRKGALMAELVRQQHLDADVGYHGFGFQESDDGDILAPFPDDFADEVFLNAFPGRLDIYSAGHTHTASVTVAVWDGPPAAHDRVQWDEQAEADYDSASGEVAVWSMSLGRADEVITLADSGGLWRVRVSCTGRAVAARLSEEEGTGHGVEKYLVQFWPRTA
;
A
#
# COMPACT_ATOMS: atom_id res chain seq x y z
N MET A 1 -19.89 9.08 56.20
CA MET A 1 -18.59 9.14 56.91
C MET A 1 -17.61 8.30 56.11
N LEU A 2 -16.42 8.70 55.66
CA LEU A 2 -15.62 9.92 55.76
C LEU A 2 -14.88 10.11 54.42
N ARG A 3 -14.59 11.36 54.08
CA ARG A 3 -14.00 11.88 52.84
C ARG A 3 -12.47 11.68 52.79
N GLY A 4 -11.87 11.75 51.59
CA GLY A 4 -10.45 12.13 51.44
C GLY A 4 -9.89 12.01 50.01
N ARG A 5 -10.28 12.89 49.07
CA ARG A 5 -9.44 13.97 48.50
C ARG A 5 -8.00 13.59 48.04
N ARG A 6 -7.81 13.45 46.71
CA ARG A 6 -6.64 14.03 45.98
C ARG A 6 -6.83 15.56 45.89
N PRO A 7 -5.87 16.48 45.56
CA PRO A 7 -4.70 16.35 44.65
C PRO A 7 -3.45 17.26 44.96
N ARG A 8 -2.36 17.15 44.18
CA ARG A 8 -1.81 18.19 43.26
C ARG A 8 -0.31 17.97 42.88
N PRO A 9 0.09 18.39 41.67
CA PRO A 9 1.44 18.27 41.13
C PRO A 9 2.33 19.48 41.45
N ALA A 10 3.64 19.27 41.54
CA ALA A 10 4.64 20.34 41.63
C ALA A 10 5.05 20.84 40.24
N ARG A 11 5.23 22.16 40.16
CA ARG A 11 5.50 22.98 38.98
C ARG A 11 6.98 23.01 38.59
N ARG A 12 7.20 23.17 37.27
CA ARG A 12 8.15 24.03 36.53
C ARG A 12 9.56 24.25 37.10
N SER A 13 10.55 24.06 36.23
CA SER A 13 11.53 25.13 35.99
C SER A 13 11.83 25.26 34.49
N ILE A 14 11.69 26.50 34.02
CA ILE A 14 12.11 27.00 32.71
C ILE A 14 13.44 27.68 32.99
N SER A 15 14.50 27.34 32.26
CA SER A 15 15.70 28.16 32.18
C SER A 15 15.85 28.70 30.77
N ARG A 16 15.76 30.03 30.67
CA ARG A 16 16.17 30.85 29.53
C ARG A 16 17.69 30.94 29.50
N SER A 17 18.24 31.16 28.32
CA SER A 17 19.12 32.31 27.95
C SER A 17 20.29 31.91 27.05
N GLY A 18 20.50 32.70 26.00
CA GLY A 18 21.60 32.54 25.06
C GLY A 18 21.38 33.26 23.73
N ILE A 19 21.21 34.59 23.76
CA ILE A 19 21.33 35.48 22.58
C ILE A 19 22.75 36.06 22.60
N ALA A 20 23.48 35.98 21.48
CA ALA A 20 24.35 37.05 21.00
C ALA A 20 24.75 36.81 19.52
N PRO A 21 24.74 37.85 18.65
CA PRO A 21 25.08 37.77 17.24
C PRO A 21 26.52 38.26 16.95
N ALA A 22 27.10 37.85 15.81
CA ALA A 22 28.28 38.50 15.25
C ALA A 22 28.07 38.78 13.76
N ARG A 23 28.26 40.06 13.41
CA ARG A 23 28.24 40.68 12.07
C ARG A 23 29.62 40.61 11.40
N TRP A 24 29.61 41.03 10.13
CA TRP A 24 30.72 41.44 9.24
C TRP A 24 31.33 40.28 8.43
N TYR A 25 31.49 40.34 7.10
CA TYR A 25 31.93 41.42 6.22
C TYR A 25 31.31 41.33 4.81
N ILE A 26 31.18 42.49 4.15
CA ILE A 26 30.92 42.65 2.71
C ILE A 26 32.29 42.72 2.01
N SER A 27 32.47 42.02 0.88
CA SER A 27 33.26 42.58 -0.24
C SER A 27 32.88 41.94 -1.58
N ARG A 28 32.79 42.80 -2.59
CA ARG A 28 32.45 42.50 -3.99
C ARG A 28 33.72 42.13 -4.75
N SER A 29 33.65 41.23 -5.73
CA SER A 29 34.17 41.50 -7.08
C SER A 29 33.73 40.42 -8.07
N ALA A 30 33.49 40.85 -9.30
CA ALA A 30 32.91 40.11 -10.41
C ALA A 30 33.95 39.30 -11.19
N ALA A 31 33.50 38.19 -11.76
CA ALA A 31 34.06 37.64 -12.99
C ALA A 31 32.91 37.12 -13.86
N ARG A 32 32.79 37.69 -15.06
CA ARG A 32 31.96 37.16 -16.14
C ARG A 32 32.62 35.87 -16.65
N SER A 33 31.84 34.82 -16.83
CA SER A 33 32.09 33.90 -17.95
C SER A 33 30.77 33.25 -18.36
N SER A 34 30.41 33.50 -19.61
CA SER A 34 29.29 32.92 -20.31
C SER A 34 29.61 31.45 -20.59
N ALA A 35 28.82 30.54 -20.05
CA ALA A 35 28.69 29.18 -20.54
C ALA A 35 27.21 28.92 -20.75
N ALA A 36 26.88 28.49 -21.97
CA ALA A 36 25.52 28.18 -22.40
C ALA A 36 24.89 27.13 -21.46
N PHE A 37 23.87 27.54 -20.70
CA PHE A 37 22.95 26.62 -20.05
C PHE A 37 22.02 26.04 -21.12
N SER A 38 22.51 25.05 -21.86
CA SER A 38 21.62 24.02 -22.41
C SER A 38 21.44 22.95 -21.33
N THR A 39 20.66 23.27 -20.30
CA THR A 39 20.14 22.24 -19.42
C THR A 39 18.92 21.67 -20.11
N SER A 40 19.18 20.62 -20.88
CA SER A 40 18.20 19.61 -21.23
C SER A 40 17.31 19.36 -20.00
N ARG A 41 16.02 19.67 -20.13
CA ARG A 41 15.02 19.16 -19.21
C ARG A 41 15.08 17.64 -19.33
N LYS A 42 15.82 16.98 -18.43
CA LYS A 42 15.47 15.64 -17.98
C LYS A 42 14.10 15.77 -17.33
N GLY A 43 13.04 15.68 -18.13
CA GLY A 43 11.76 15.25 -17.60
C GLY A 43 12.04 13.89 -16.98
N ALA A 44 11.83 13.76 -15.67
CA ALA A 44 11.73 12.44 -15.08
C ALA A 44 10.63 11.72 -15.89
N LEU A 45 11.00 10.66 -16.60
CA LEU A 45 10.03 9.78 -17.22
C LEU A 45 9.20 9.25 -16.06
N MET A 46 7.95 9.72 -15.95
CA MET A 46 7.02 9.20 -14.97
C MET A 46 6.57 7.84 -15.49
N ALA A 47 6.51 6.85 -14.61
CA ALA A 47 5.93 5.57 -14.98
C ALA A 47 4.51 5.78 -15.52
N GLU A 48 4.17 5.05 -16.57
CA GLU A 48 2.87 5.09 -17.21
C GLU A 48 2.03 3.89 -16.77
N LEU A 49 0.73 4.14 -16.61
CA LEU A 49 -0.24 3.10 -16.34
C LEU A 49 -0.45 2.28 -17.62
N VAL A 50 -0.06 1.02 -17.60
CA VAL A 50 -0.16 0.09 -18.73
C VAL A 50 -1.55 -0.54 -18.78
N ARG A 51 -2.07 -0.95 -17.62
CA ARG A 51 -3.36 -1.62 -17.52
C ARG A 51 -4.04 -1.28 -16.20
N GLN A 52 -5.36 -1.20 -16.22
CA GLN A 52 -6.17 -1.09 -15.02
C GLN A 52 -7.39 -1.99 -15.13
N GLN A 53 -7.70 -2.69 -14.06
CA GLN A 53 -8.87 -3.55 -13.92
C GLN A 53 -9.57 -3.24 -12.62
N HIS A 54 -10.88 -3.37 -12.62
CA HIS A 54 -11.72 -3.23 -11.43
C HIS A 54 -12.52 -4.50 -11.24
N LEU A 55 -12.49 -5.03 -10.03
CA LEU A 55 -13.15 -6.28 -9.67
C LEU A 55 -13.65 -6.21 -8.24
N ASP A 56 -14.59 -7.10 -7.94
CA ASP A 56 -15.08 -7.33 -6.60
C ASP A 56 -14.35 -8.56 -6.02
N ALA A 57 -13.81 -8.44 -4.81
CA ALA A 57 -13.20 -9.54 -4.09
C ALA A 57 -14.12 -9.98 -2.94
N ASP A 58 -14.46 -11.27 -2.92
CA ASP A 58 -15.15 -11.87 -1.78
C ASP A 58 -14.15 -12.02 -0.62
N VAL A 59 -14.47 -11.36 0.50
CA VAL A 59 -13.71 -11.47 1.74
C VAL A 59 -14.45 -12.43 2.64
N GLY A 60 -13.81 -13.56 2.94
CA GLY A 60 -14.29 -14.56 3.89
C GLY A 60 -13.30 -14.74 5.02
N TYR A 61 -13.79 -14.81 6.26
CA TYR A 61 -12.95 -14.97 7.45
C TYR A 61 -11.74 -14.01 7.49
N HIS A 62 -12.00 -12.72 7.21
CA HIS A 62 -10.99 -11.66 7.09
C HIS A 62 -10.02 -11.73 5.91
N GLY A 63 -10.10 -12.74 5.04
CA GLY A 63 -9.07 -12.98 4.03
C GLY A 63 -9.57 -13.04 2.60
N PHE A 64 -8.73 -12.51 1.72
CA PHE A 64 -8.68 -12.85 0.30
C PHE A 64 -7.22 -12.79 -0.17
N GLY A 65 -6.92 -13.42 -1.30
CA GLY A 65 -5.56 -13.50 -1.85
C GLY A 65 -5.49 -13.20 -3.33
N PHE A 66 -4.30 -12.80 -3.78
CA PHE A 66 -3.89 -12.78 -5.17
C PHE A 66 -2.89 -13.91 -5.37
N GLN A 67 -3.23 -14.89 -6.20
CA GLN A 67 -2.35 -16.03 -6.47
C GLN A 67 -2.15 -16.19 -7.97
N GLU A 68 -0.97 -16.65 -8.34
CA GLU A 68 -0.63 -17.07 -9.70
C GLU A 68 -1.76 -17.92 -10.28
N SER A 69 -2.18 -17.58 -11.50
CA SER A 69 -3.30 -18.26 -12.14
C SER A 69 -2.91 -19.67 -12.59
N ASP A 70 -1.66 -19.88 -13.01
CA ASP A 70 -1.09 -21.21 -13.21
C ASP A 70 -0.53 -21.75 -11.89
N ASP A 71 -1.43 -22.21 -11.03
CA ASP A 71 -1.12 -22.55 -9.64
C ASP A 71 -0.57 -23.96 -9.42
N GLY A 72 -0.29 -24.71 -10.49
CA GLY A 72 0.15 -26.11 -10.41
C GLY A 72 1.45 -26.32 -9.63
N ASP A 73 2.30 -25.30 -9.55
CA ASP A 73 3.59 -25.31 -8.84
C ASP A 73 3.58 -24.52 -7.51
N ILE A 74 2.41 -24.05 -7.06
CA ILE A 74 2.28 -23.31 -5.80
C ILE A 74 2.43 -24.25 -4.61
N LEU A 75 3.49 -24.02 -3.81
CA LEU A 75 3.80 -24.86 -2.64
C LEU A 75 2.84 -24.67 -1.47
N ALA A 76 2.31 -23.45 -1.31
CA ALA A 76 1.35 -23.09 -0.27
C ALA A 76 0.18 -22.36 -0.95
N PRO A 77 -0.82 -23.09 -1.45
CA PRO A 77 -2.00 -22.48 -2.08
C PRO A 77 -2.81 -21.72 -1.03
N PHE A 78 -3.47 -20.64 -1.42
CA PHE A 78 -4.37 -19.91 -0.53
C PHE A 78 -5.48 -20.85 -0.01
N PRO A 79 -5.79 -20.87 1.31
CA PRO A 79 -5.33 -19.98 2.38
C PRO A 79 -4.26 -20.58 3.33
N ASP A 80 -3.43 -21.52 2.87
CA ASP A 80 -2.43 -22.17 3.72
C ASP A 80 -1.47 -21.14 4.36
N ASP A 81 -1.20 -21.25 5.66
CA ASP A 81 -0.36 -20.30 6.41
C ASP A 81 -0.82 -18.82 6.37
N PHE A 82 -2.09 -18.56 6.06
CA PHE A 82 -2.67 -17.22 6.15
C PHE A 82 -2.48 -16.64 7.56
N ALA A 83 -2.05 -15.38 7.64
CA ALA A 83 -1.69 -14.73 8.89
C ALA A 83 -2.74 -13.68 9.28
N ASP A 84 -3.40 -13.89 10.42
CA ASP A 84 -4.32 -12.92 10.97
C ASP A 84 -3.62 -11.60 11.34
N GLU A 85 -4.32 -10.49 11.17
CA GLU A 85 -3.87 -9.13 11.50
C GLU A 85 -2.63 -8.64 10.73
N VAL A 86 -2.16 -9.40 9.74
CA VAL A 86 -1.08 -8.97 8.83
C VAL A 86 -1.69 -8.45 7.53
N PHE A 87 -1.72 -7.12 7.38
CA PHE A 87 -2.40 -6.47 6.25
C PHE A 87 -2.02 -7.00 4.86
N LEU A 88 -0.72 -7.23 4.64
CA LEU A 88 -0.18 -7.82 3.42
C LEU A 88 0.88 -8.84 3.80
N ASN A 89 0.61 -10.11 3.52
CA ASN A 89 1.56 -11.20 3.70
C ASN A 89 1.93 -11.79 2.34
N ALA A 90 3.21 -12.06 2.11
CA ALA A 90 3.72 -12.45 0.80
C ALA A 90 4.37 -13.82 0.82
N PHE A 91 4.05 -14.62 -0.20
CA PHE A 91 4.58 -15.94 -0.47
C PHE A 91 5.02 -16.01 -1.95
N PRO A 92 5.86 -16.99 -2.33
CA PRO A 92 6.13 -17.24 -3.74
C PRO A 92 4.82 -17.48 -4.52
N GLY A 93 4.54 -16.65 -5.53
CA GLY A 93 3.33 -16.75 -6.35
C GLY A 93 2.01 -16.38 -5.66
N ARG A 94 2.04 -15.81 -4.44
CA ARG A 94 0.82 -15.50 -3.67
C ARG A 94 0.99 -14.28 -2.76
N LEU A 95 -0.03 -13.43 -2.71
CA LEU A 95 -0.19 -12.35 -1.74
C LEU A 95 -1.50 -12.56 -0.98
N ASP A 96 -1.43 -12.50 0.34
CA ASP A 96 -2.59 -12.59 1.21
C ASP A 96 -2.90 -11.22 1.78
N ILE A 97 -4.18 -10.86 1.82
CA ILE A 97 -4.66 -9.57 2.34
C ILE A 97 -5.59 -9.80 3.51
N TYR A 98 -5.25 -9.17 4.64
CA TYR A 98 -6.09 -9.15 5.83
C TYR A 98 -7.04 -7.93 5.83
N SER A 99 -8.31 -8.21 5.64
CA SER A 99 -9.43 -7.28 5.76
C SER A 99 -9.75 -6.98 7.23
N ALA A 100 -10.08 -5.71 7.51
CA ALA A 100 -10.62 -5.35 8.80
C ALA A 100 -12.05 -5.88 9.00
N GLY A 101 -12.76 -6.23 7.92
CA GLY A 101 -14.06 -6.88 7.98
C GLY A 101 -13.96 -8.40 7.93
N HIS A 102 -14.81 -9.10 8.68
CA HIS A 102 -14.83 -10.56 8.72
C HIS A 102 -15.44 -11.15 7.43
N THR A 103 -16.56 -10.59 6.95
CA THR A 103 -17.23 -11.07 5.74
C THR A 103 -17.88 -9.92 5.00
N HIS A 104 -17.46 -9.70 3.75
CA HIS A 104 -18.03 -8.69 2.86
C HIS A 104 -17.55 -8.88 1.43
N THR A 105 -18.00 -8.01 0.53
CA THR A 105 -17.37 -7.83 -0.79
C THR A 105 -16.55 -6.55 -0.79
N ALA A 106 -15.24 -6.67 -1.03
CA ALA A 106 -14.32 -5.55 -1.18
C ALA A 106 -14.26 -5.08 -2.62
N SER A 107 -14.06 -3.78 -2.83
CA SER A 107 -13.88 -3.21 -4.16
C SER A 107 -12.39 -3.07 -4.45
N VAL A 108 -11.91 -3.70 -5.53
CA VAL A 108 -10.48 -3.80 -5.84
C VAL A 108 -10.20 -3.15 -7.18
N THR A 109 -9.24 -2.23 -7.20
CA THR A 109 -8.65 -1.72 -8.43
C THR A 109 -7.22 -2.22 -8.55
N VAL A 110 -6.95 -3.02 -9.58
CA VAL A 110 -5.60 -3.44 -9.92
C VAL A 110 -5.06 -2.52 -11.00
N ALA A 111 -3.85 -2.00 -10.80
CA ALA A 111 -3.17 -1.08 -11.71
C ALA A 111 -1.76 -1.59 -12.01
N VAL A 112 -1.47 -1.87 -13.27
CA VAL A 112 -0.16 -2.32 -13.73
C VAL A 112 0.56 -1.15 -14.36
N TRP A 113 1.77 -0.89 -13.91
CA TRP A 113 2.62 0.22 -14.35
C TRP A 113 3.90 -0.31 -15.01
N ASP A 114 4.46 0.45 -15.95
CA ASP A 114 5.74 0.11 -16.60
C ASP A 114 6.98 0.43 -15.75
N GLY A 115 6.77 1.01 -14.57
CA GLY A 115 7.78 1.36 -13.60
C GLY A 115 7.15 1.78 -12.28
N PRO A 116 7.95 2.19 -11.28
CA PRO A 116 7.44 2.57 -9.97
C PRO A 116 6.41 3.72 -10.08
N PRO A 117 5.15 3.52 -9.63
CA PRO A 117 4.16 4.57 -9.67
C PRO A 117 4.57 5.74 -8.76
N ALA A 118 4.24 6.96 -9.18
CA ALA A 118 4.45 8.13 -8.35
C ALA A 118 3.73 7.97 -6.99
N ALA A 119 4.34 8.48 -5.92
CA ALA A 119 3.68 8.52 -4.62
C ALA A 119 2.38 9.36 -4.75
N HIS A 120 1.24 8.74 -4.44
CA HIS A 120 -0.04 9.43 -4.43
C HIS A 120 -0.27 10.09 -3.07
N ASP A 121 0.35 11.24 -2.87
CA ASP A 121 0.30 11.99 -1.59
C ASP A 121 -1.09 12.57 -1.26
N ARG A 122 -2.08 12.44 -2.16
CA ARG A 122 -3.39 13.10 -2.05
C ARG A 122 -4.49 12.25 -1.45
N VAL A 123 -4.34 10.92 -1.43
CA VAL A 123 -5.31 10.01 -0.82
C VAL A 123 -4.81 9.65 0.57
N GLN A 124 -5.64 9.84 1.59
CA GLN A 124 -5.36 9.31 2.92
C GLN A 124 -5.75 7.84 2.93
N TRP A 125 -4.75 6.96 2.82
CA TRP A 125 -4.91 5.53 2.98
C TRP A 125 -5.04 5.19 4.48
N ASP A 126 -5.96 4.29 4.81
CA ASP A 126 -6.06 3.75 6.17
C ASP A 126 -4.87 2.84 6.46
N GLU A 127 -4.46 2.06 5.46
CA GLU A 127 -3.31 1.17 5.54
C GLU A 127 -2.65 1.00 4.17
N GLN A 128 -1.33 0.81 4.16
CA GLN A 128 -0.54 0.61 2.96
C GLN A 128 0.68 -0.26 3.27
N ALA A 129 0.98 -1.20 2.37
CA ALA A 129 2.16 -2.04 2.44
C ALA A 129 2.70 -2.34 1.04
N GLU A 130 3.97 -2.74 0.98
CA GLU A 130 4.61 -3.22 -0.24
C GLU A 130 5.18 -4.62 -0.03
N ALA A 131 5.15 -5.41 -1.10
CA ALA A 131 5.74 -6.73 -1.15
C ALA A 131 6.33 -7.01 -2.54
N ASP A 132 7.17 -8.04 -2.62
CA ASP A 132 7.58 -8.60 -3.89
C ASP A 132 6.59 -9.70 -4.30
N TYR A 133 6.41 -9.88 -5.59
CA TYR A 133 5.55 -10.91 -6.17
C TYR A 133 6.23 -11.53 -7.37
N ASP A 134 6.19 -12.85 -7.46
CA ASP A 134 6.68 -13.61 -8.60
C ASP A 134 5.48 -14.17 -9.36
N SER A 135 5.45 -13.99 -10.67
CA SER A 135 4.43 -14.56 -11.52
C SER A 135 5.09 -15.43 -12.57
N ALA A 136 4.66 -16.68 -12.67
CA ALA A 136 5.16 -17.63 -13.66
C ALA A 136 4.54 -17.36 -15.04
N SER A 137 3.25 -17.05 -15.09
CA SER A 137 2.51 -16.86 -16.35
C SER A 137 2.38 -15.39 -16.75
N GLY A 138 2.45 -14.46 -15.79
CA GLY A 138 2.02 -13.08 -15.98
C GLY A 138 0.54 -12.87 -15.66
N GLU A 139 -0.15 -13.88 -15.15
CA GLU A 139 -1.57 -13.84 -14.79
C GLU A 139 -1.80 -14.16 -13.31
N VAL A 140 -2.78 -13.49 -12.71
CA VAL A 140 -3.12 -13.60 -11.30
C VAL A 140 -4.62 -13.76 -11.16
N ALA A 141 -5.06 -14.64 -10.27
CA ALA A 141 -6.46 -14.78 -9.91
C ALA A 141 -6.68 -14.33 -8.46
N VAL A 142 -7.89 -13.87 -8.17
CA VAL A 142 -8.32 -13.59 -6.80
C VAL A 142 -8.83 -14.88 -6.16
N TRP A 143 -8.50 -15.08 -4.90
CA TRP A 143 -8.93 -16.22 -4.09
C TRP A 143 -9.65 -15.75 -2.83
N SER A 144 -10.77 -16.39 -2.52
CA SER A 144 -11.53 -16.19 -1.28
C SER A 144 -11.40 -17.42 -0.39
N MET A 145 -11.40 -17.22 0.93
CA MET A 145 -11.46 -18.34 1.88
C MET A 145 -12.79 -19.10 1.78
N SER A 146 -13.86 -18.41 1.40
CA SER A 146 -15.22 -18.94 1.35
C SER A 146 -15.59 -19.51 -0.02
N LEU A 147 -15.13 -18.87 -1.10
CA LEU A 147 -15.55 -19.18 -2.47
C LEU A 147 -14.45 -19.82 -3.33
N GLY A 148 -13.20 -19.84 -2.84
CA GLY A 148 -12.06 -20.31 -3.63
C GLY A 148 -11.66 -19.34 -4.73
N ARG A 149 -11.11 -19.87 -5.83
CA ARG A 149 -10.64 -19.08 -6.99
C ARG A 149 -11.80 -18.38 -7.70
N ALA A 150 -11.65 -17.08 -7.93
CA ALA A 150 -12.54 -16.31 -8.80
C ALA A 150 -12.29 -16.64 -10.28
N ASP A 151 -13.34 -16.53 -11.11
CA ASP A 151 -13.23 -16.76 -12.55
C ASP A 151 -12.42 -15.68 -13.26
N GLU A 152 -12.42 -14.46 -12.73
CA GLU A 152 -11.73 -13.32 -13.32
C GLU A 152 -10.21 -13.45 -13.18
N VAL A 153 -9.51 -13.22 -14.31
CA VAL A 153 -8.06 -13.23 -14.40
C VAL A 153 -7.56 -11.79 -14.57
N ILE A 154 -6.51 -11.48 -13.83
CA ILE A 154 -5.77 -10.23 -13.87
C ILE A 154 -4.48 -10.50 -14.64
N THR A 155 -4.36 -9.91 -15.83
CA THR A 155 -3.13 -10.02 -16.61
C THR A 155 -2.15 -8.91 -16.20
N LEU A 156 -0.99 -9.28 -15.66
CA LEU A 156 0.13 -8.39 -15.37
C LEU A 156 1.00 -8.14 -16.61
N ALA A 157 1.33 -9.20 -17.35
CA ALA A 157 2.09 -9.15 -18.59
C ALA A 157 1.77 -10.37 -19.47
N ASP A 158 2.27 -10.37 -20.71
CA ASP A 158 2.11 -11.51 -21.64
C ASP A 158 3.02 -12.70 -21.29
N SER A 159 3.87 -12.55 -20.26
CA SER A 159 4.75 -13.59 -19.71
C SER A 159 4.99 -13.35 -18.23
N GLY A 160 5.53 -14.36 -17.54
CA GLY A 160 6.00 -14.24 -16.17
C GLY A 160 7.06 -13.17 -15.93
N GLY A 161 7.34 -12.92 -14.66
CA GLY A 161 8.33 -11.95 -14.22
C GLY A 161 8.27 -11.64 -12.73
N LEU A 162 9.27 -10.88 -12.28
CA LEU A 162 9.36 -10.38 -10.91
C LEU A 162 8.73 -8.99 -10.82
N TRP A 163 7.85 -8.84 -9.84
CA TRP A 163 7.05 -7.65 -9.61
C TRP A 163 7.30 -7.10 -8.23
N ARG A 164 7.18 -5.79 -8.12
CA ARG A 164 6.96 -5.09 -6.87
C ARG A 164 5.49 -4.70 -6.82
N VAL A 165 4.89 -4.84 -5.64
CA VAL A 165 3.48 -4.59 -5.43
C VAL A 165 3.30 -3.62 -4.29
N ARG A 166 2.39 -2.67 -4.45
CA ARG A 166 1.88 -1.83 -3.36
C ARG A 166 0.39 -2.05 -3.22
N VAL A 167 -0.04 -2.42 -2.02
CA VAL A 167 -1.45 -2.52 -1.66
C VAL A 167 -1.78 -1.35 -0.76
N SER A 168 -2.82 -0.59 -1.10
CA SER A 168 -3.33 0.50 -0.28
C SER A 168 -4.83 0.32 -0.06
N CYS A 169 -5.31 0.54 1.15
CA CYS A 169 -6.70 0.33 1.52
C CYS A 169 -7.32 1.58 2.16
N THR A 170 -8.60 1.80 1.90
CA THR A 170 -9.47 2.72 2.64
C THR A 170 -10.75 2.02 3.06
N GLY A 171 -11.41 2.51 4.11
CA GLY A 171 -12.68 1.97 4.61
C GLY A 171 -12.54 0.90 5.69
N ARG A 172 -11.33 0.66 6.22
CA ARG A 172 -11.05 -0.43 7.18
C ARG A 172 -11.90 -0.32 8.44
N ALA A 173 -11.97 0.88 9.02
CA ALA A 173 -12.76 1.12 10.24
C ALA A 173 -14.27 0.89 10.03
N VAL A 174 -14.79 1.20 8.84
CA VAL A 174 -16.20 0.99 8.51
C VAL A 174 -16.49 -0.49 8.31
N ALA A 175 -15.59 -1.22 7.65
CA ALA A 175 -15.74 -2.66 7.44
C ALA A 175 -15.67 -3.47 8.73
N ALA A 176 -14.77 -3.10 9.67
CA ALA A 176 -14.72 -3.70 10.99
C ALA A 176 -16.07 -3.55 11.71
N ARG A 177 -16.60 -2.32 11.75
CA ARG A 177 -17.90 -2.03 12.39
C ARG A 177 -19.06 -2.80 11.75
N LEU A 178 -19.15 -2.85 10.42
CA LEU A 178 -20.23 -3.57 9.74
C LEU A 178 -20.18 -5.08 9.99
N SER A 179 -18.98 -5.65 10.16
CA SER A 179 -18.82 -7.06 10.47
C SER A 179 -19.32 -7.40 11.87
N GLU A 180 -19.20 -6.47 12.81
CA GLU A 180 -19.72 -6.62 14.18
C GLU A 180 -21.25 -6.44 14.27
N GLU A 181 -21.83 -5.60 13.41
CA GLU A 181 -23.22 -5.14 13.54
C GLU A 181 -24.21 -5.79 12.55
N GLU A 182 -23.87 -5.89 11.26
CA GLU A 182 -24.84 -6.13 10.16
C GLU A 182 -24.50 -7.34 9.26
N GLY A 183 -23.29 -7.90 9.37
CA GLY A 183 -22.93 -9.22 8.83
C GLY A 183 -22.40 -9.25 7.40
N THR A 184 -22.83 -8.36 6.49
CA THR A 184 -22.28 -8.29 5.11
C THR A 184 -22.36 -6.87 4.53
N GLY A 185 -21.23 -6.30 4.11
CA GLY A 185 -21.15 -5.05 3.36
C GLY A 185 -20.70 -5.24 1.91
N HIS A 186 -20.87 -4.23 1.06
CA HIS A 186 -20.32 -4.23 -0.31
C HIS A 186 -19.56 -2.92 -0.57
N GLY A 187 -18.35 -3.03 -1.13
CA GLY A 187 -17.51 -1.90 -1.53
C GLY A 187 -17.07 -1.00 -0.37
N VAL A 188 -17.09 -1.52 0.86
CA VAL A 188 -16.77 -0.77 2.07
C VAL A 188 -15.27 -0.58 2.18
N GLU A 189 -14.51 -1.68 2.14
CA GLU A 189 -13.08 -1.60 1.90
C GLU A 189 -12.82 -1.45 0.41
N LYS A 190 -11.91 -0.53 0.10
CA LYS A 190 -11.48 -0.23 -1.26
C LYS A 190 -9.98 -0.36 -1.36
N TYR A 191 -9.53 -1.28 -2.19
CA TYR A 191 -8.14 -1.60 -2.40
C TYR A 191 -7.65 -1.01 -3.72
N LEU A 192 -6.49 -0.37 -3.68
CA LEU A 192 -5.67 -0.10 -4.84
C LEU A 192 -4.44 -0.99 -4.78
N VAL A 193 -4.31 -1.90 -5.76
CA VAL A 193 -3.20 -2.84 -5.89
C VAL A 193 -2.38 -2.44 -7.10
N GLN A 194 -1.19 -1.91 -6.88
CA GLN A 194 -0.32 -1.42 -7.94
C GLN A 194 0.83 -2.41 -8.16
N PHE A 195 0.95 -2.95 -9.36
CA PHE A 195 2.06 -3.80 -9.78
C PHE A 195 3.00 -3.00 -10.68
N TRP A 196 4.31 -3.20 -10.53
CA TRP A 196 5.31 -2.74 -11.49
C TRP A 196 6.51 -3.70 -11.53
N PRO A 197 7.24 -3.78 -12.66
CA PRO A 197 8.39 -4.67 -12.76
C PRO A 197 9.43 -4.36 -11.68
N ARG A 198 9.92 -5.40 -11.00
CA ARG A 198 11.09 -5.27 -10.13
C ARG A 198 12.30 -5.10 -11.02
N THR A 199 12.87 -3.90 -11.06
CA THR A 199 14.10 -3.68 -11.82
C THR A 199 15.19 -4.60 -11.27
N ALA A 200 15.84 -5.35 -12.17
CA ALA A 200 16.96 -6.23 -11.84
C ALA A 200 18.18 -5.45 -11.34
#